data_AF-A0A1H6LUT2-F1
#
_entry.id   AF-A0A1H6LUT2-F1
#
_cell.length_a   1.000
_cell.length_b   1.000
_cell.length_c   1.000
_cell.angle_alpha   90.00
_cell.angle_beta   90.00
_cell.angle_gamma   90.00
#
_symmetry.space_group_name_H-M   'P 1'
#
loop_
_entity.id
_entity.type
_entity.pdbx_description
1 polymer ?
#
loop_
_entity_poly.entity_id
_entity_poly.type
_entity_poly.pdbx_seq_one_letter_code
_entity_poly.pdbx_strand_id
1 'polypeptide(L)'
;MLRYSSGELIPFEYYNDIFDEPFYEDSEFEVDDYNEHFVNAESTPVSYEEMYITEELHELRALSNYEFDSKKVFSNYENRKDAADFTTCIEQMTNEFSTFIEDIIRVKKIFMPFVDELCDHNSYPTTQKVIDTFQKYIGVISSGSMCMGHTVIETKKGPILCETYRFTSLGAFLYFELFKCIEEKFMPVKCRNCGRWFIMKHTTFSHYCKRLVSSNPPKTCRDNAMSHNFKEKIKSDPVWEIYNRAYKQHYARYMKKKMSKSQFAEWGEYAIQLRQKAADGELEMEEYQRLIKI
;
A
#
# COMPACT_ATOMS: atom_id res chain seq x y z
N MET A 1 -16.21 44.96 -18.17
CA MET A 1 -17.29 45.82 -17.66
C MET A 1 -18.58 45.02 -17.71
N LEU A 2 -19.03 44.52 -16.56
CA LEU A 2 -20.43 44.32 -16.18
C LEU A 2 -20.40 43.81 -14.72
N ARG A 3 -20.79 44.71 -13.82
CA ARG A 3 -21.08 44.43 -12.41
C ARG A 3 -22.50 43.88 -12.34
N TYR A 4 -22.72 42.88 -11.50
CA TYR A 4 -23.98 42.75 -10.75
C TYR A 4 -23.65 42.27 -9.33
N SER A 5 -24.18 43.04 -8.40
CA SER A 5 -24.15 42.88 -6.95
C SER A 5 -25.52 42.41 -6.48
N SER A 6 -25.58 41.41 -5.60
CA SER A 6 -26.57 41.29 -4.53
C SER A 6 -26.29 40.00 -3.77
N GLY A 7 -26.26 40.09 -2.44
CA GLY A 7 -25.96 38.98 -1.56
C GLY A 7 -27.04 37.91 -1.57
N GLU A 8 -26.60 36.68 -1.40
CA GLU A 8 -27.40 35.54 -0.96
C GLU A 8 -26.55 34.72 0.01
N LEU A 9 -27.16 34.44 1.16
CA LEU A 9 -26.65 33.62 2.24
C LEU A 9 -26.31 32.23 1.71
N ILE A 10 -25.07 31.77 1.93
CA ILE A 10 -24.68 30.40 1.66
C ILE A 10 -25.37 29.51 2.72
N PRO A 11 -26.22 28.54 2.33
CA PRO A 11 -26.94 27.70 3.28
C PRO A 11 -26.03 26.80 4.11
N PHE A 12 -26.44 26.70 5.37
CA PHE A 12 -25.86 25.96 6.47
C PHE A 12 -26.15 24.45 6.30
N GLU A 13 -25.39 23.74 5.47
CA GLU A 13 -25.57 22.28 5.25
C GLU A 13 -24.28 21.45 5.31
N TYR A 14 -23.15 22.03 5.72
CA TYR A 14 -21.99 21.22 6.08
C TYR A 14 -22.07 20.87 7.57
N TYR A 15 -22.12 19.57 7.90
CA TYR A 15 -21.94 18.94 9.24
C TYR A 15 -23.08 18.08 9.81
N ASN A 16 -24.10 17.71 9.02
CA ASN A 16 -25.04 16.66 9.47
C ASN A 16 -24.62 15.22 9.15
N ASP A 17 -23.60 15.00 8.31
CA ASP A 17 -23.18 13.63 7.90
C ASP A 17 -22.07 13.00 8.78
N ILE A 18 -21.73 13.60 9.93
CA ILE A 18 -20.72 13.05 10.85
C ILE A 18 -21.34 12.20 11.98
N PHE A 19 -22.66 12.22 12.12
CA PHE A 19 -23.38 11.48 13.18
C PHE A 19 -24.43 10.51 12.61
N ASP A 20 -23.99 9.65 11.70
CA ASP A 20 -24.51 8.28 11.64
C ASP A 20 -23.33 7.35 11.93
N GLU A 21 -22.98 7.22 13.21
CA GLU A 21 -22.30 6.00 13.66
C GLU A 21 -23.35 4.88 13.48
N PRO A 22 -23.13 3.90 12.58
CA PRO A 22 -23.97 2.73 12.59
C PRO A 22 -23.69 2.01 13.91
N PHE A 23 -24.74 1.87 14.70
CA PHE A 23 -24.85 0.81 15.69
C PHE A 23 -24.32 -0.47 15.04
N TYR A 24 -23.20 -1.01 15.56
CA TYR A 24 -22.73 -2.33 15.17
C TYR A 24 -23.73 -3.36 15.73
N GLU A 25 -24.85 -3.56 15.02
CA GLU A 25 -25.52 -4.84 15.01
C GLU A 25 -24.69 -5.78 14.16
N ASP A 26 -24.45 -6.98 14.68
CA ASP A 26 -23.64 -8.04 14.08
C ASP A 26 -24.01 -8.27 12.60
N SER A 27 -23.27 -7.62 11.69
CA SER A 27 -23.35 -7.90 10.27
C SER A 27 -22.45 -9.10 10.00
N GLU A 28 -23.09 -10.23 9.70
CA GLU A 28 -22.44 -11.42 9.15
C GLU A 28 -21.49 -11.01 8.02
N PHE A 29 -20.25 -11.44 8.15
CA PHE A 29 -19.16 -11.11 7.26
C PHE A 29 -19.35 -11.90 5.95
N GLU A 30 -19.96 -11.30 4.94
CA GLU A 30 -19.89 -11.84 3.57
C GLU A 30 -18.46 -11.68 3.05
N VAL A 31 -17.71 -12.78 3.09
CA VAL A 31 -16.37 -12.93 2.52
C VAL A 31 -16.53 -13.19 1.03
N ASP A 32 -16.82 -12.16 0.24
CA ASP A 32 -16.87 -12.30 -1.22
C ASP A 32 -15.78 -11.46 -1.93
N ASP A 33 -14.85 -12.25 -2.49
CA ASP A 33 -14.50 -12.24 -3.92
C ASP A 33 -13.49 -11.20 -4.45
N TYR A 34 -12.26 -11.20 -3.93
CA TYR A 34 -11.09 -10.65 -4.66
C TYR A 34 -9.78 -11.43 -4.44
N ASN A 35 -9.83 -12.74 -4.22
CA ASN A 35 -8.61 -13.54 -3.99
C ASN A 35 -8.52 -14.87 -4.78
N GLU A 36 -9.38 -15.10 -5.77
CA GLU A 36 -9.19 -16.20 -6.72
C GLU A 36 -8.48 -15.67 -7.97
N HIS A 37 -7.14 -15.73 -7.99
CA HIS A 37 -6.29 -15.97 -9.18
C HIS A 37 -4.80 -16.08 -8.80
N PHE A 38 -4.49 -16.76 -7.70
CA PHE A 38 -3.18 -17.40 -7.57
C PHE A 38 -3.38 -18.88 -7.93
N VAL A 39 -2.68 -19.31 -8.97
CA VAL A 39 -2.67 -20.72 -9.41
C VAL A 39 -2.19 -21.57 -8.23
N ASN A 40 -2.99 -22.56 -7.84
CA ASN A 40 -2.60 -23.56 -6.85
C ASN A 40 -1.32 -24.25 -7.31
N ALA A 41 -0.32 -24.24 -6.45
CA ALA A 41 1.02 -24.77 -6.72
C ALA A 41 1.09 -26.31 -6.70
N GLU A 42 -0.06 -26.99 -6.56
CA GLU A 42 -0.19 -28.44 -6.42
C GLU A 42 -0.03 -29.23 -7.73
N SER A 43 0.13 -28.57 -8.88
CA SER A 43 0.33 -29.22 -10.19
C SER A 43 1.77 -29.16 -10.72
N THR A 44 2.73 -28.72 -9.90
CA THR A 44 4.16 -28.88 -10.22
C THR A 44 4.66 -30.25 -9.73
N PRO A 45 5.38 -31.07 -10.54
CA PRO A 45 5.82 -32.41 -10.15
C PRO A 45 6.97 -32.43 -9.13
N VAL A 46 7.20 -31.36 -8.38
CA VAL A 46 8.35 -31.20 -7.50
C VAL A 46 7.84 -30.78 -6.13
N SER A 47 8.08 -31.61 -5.12
CA SER A 47 7.61 -31.38 -3.75
C SER A 47 8.13 -30.04 -3.20
N TYR A 48 7.26 -29.28 -2.56
CA TYR A 48 7.52 -27.93 -2.04
C TYR A 48 8.64 -27.86 -0.98
N GLU A 49 9.04 -29.01 -0.42
CA GLU A 49 10.07 -29.10 0.63
C GLU A 49 11.49 -29.06 0.08
N GLU A 50 11.71 -29.33 -1.22
CA GLU A 50 13.06 -29.34 -1.81
C GLU A 50 13.52 -27.98 -2.36
N MET A 51 12.69 -26.93 -2.26
CA MET A 51 12.94 -25.62 -2.92
C MET A 51 13.27 -24.46 -1.97
N TYR A 52 13.47 -24.73 -0.68
CA TYR A 52 13.97 -23.73 0.26
C TYR A 52 15.46 -23.94 0.49
N ILE A 53 16.26 -22.92 0.13
CA ILE A 53 17.54 -22.69 0.78
C ILE A 53 17.19 -22.47 2.26
N THR A 54 17.47 -23.48 3.08
CA THR A 54 17.20 -23.43 4.52
C THR A 54 17.90 -22.21 5.12
N GLU A 55 17.24 -21.56 6.09
CA GLU A 55 17.66 -20.29 6.71
C GLU A 55 19.01 -20.37 7.46
N GLU A 56 19.73 -21.49 7.38
CA GLU A 56 21.06 -21.68 7.93
C GLU A 56 22.17 -21.38 6.92
N LEU A 57 22.19 -20.16 6.38
CA LEU A 57 23.26 -19.66 5.48
C LEU A 57 24.67 -19.66 6.11
N HIS A 58 24.77 -19.79 7.44
CA HIS A 58 26.01 -19.95 8.20
C HIS A 58 26.62 -21.37 8.14
N GLU A 59 25.87 -22.38 7.68
CA GLU A 59 26.35 -23.75 7.55
C GLU A 59 26.71 -24.11 6.11
N LEU A 60 27.23 -23.16 5.33
CA LEU A 60 27.91 -23.50 4.08
C LEU A 60 29.14 -24.35 4.43
N ARG A 61 28.95 -25.68 4.46
CA ARG A 61 30.05 -26.64 4.50
C ARG A 61 30.97 -26.30 3.35
N ALA A 62 32.25 -26.08 3.66
CA ALA A 62 33.27 -26.03 2.63
C ALA A 62 33.11 -27.26 1.75
N LEU A 63 32.93 -27.04 0.44
CA LEU A 63 32.97 -28.14 -0.52
C LEU A 63 34.28 -28.88 -0.27
N SER A 64 34.21 -30.21 -0.11
CA SER A 64 35.41 -31.04 -0.03
C SER A 64 36.33 -30.66 -1.17
N ASN A 65 37.64 -30.50 -0.93
CA ASN A 65 38.62 -30.15 -1.95
C ASN A 65 38.38 -31.00 -3.21
N TYR A 66 37.75 -30.39 -4.22
CA TYR A 66 37.49 -31.04 -5.48
C TYR A 66 38.80 -30.99 -6.26
N GLU A 67 39.51 -32.11 -6.31
CA GLU A 67 40.72 -32.24 -7.10
C GLU A 67 40.32 -32.40 -8.58
N PHE A 68 40.47 -31.32 -9.35
CA PHE A 68 40.23 -31.33 -10.79
C PHE A 68 41.35 -32.12 -11.49
N ASP A 69 41.13 -33.41 -11.75
CA ASP A 69 42.05 -34.24 -12.53
C ASP A 69 41.93 -33.92 -14.03
N SER A 70 42.64 -32.86 -14.43
CA SER A 70 42.72 -32.41 -15.82
C SER A 70 43.07 -33.54 -16.81
N LYS A 71 43.90 -34.52 -16.43
CA LYS A 71 44.30 -35.61 -17.34
C LYS A 71 43.13 -36.52 -17.69
N LYS A 72 42.22 -36.76 -16.74
CA LYS A 72 41.03 -37.60 -16.93
C LYS A 72 39.94 -36.88 -17.74
N VAL A 73 39.79 -35.58 -17.50
CA VAL A 73 38.82 -34.71 -18.20
C VAL A 73 39.17 -34.54 -19.70
N PHE A 74 40.44 -34.41 -20.05
CA PHE A 74 40.86 -34.28 -21.45
C PHE A 74 41.18 -35.62 -22.15
N SER A 75 40.91 -36.76 -21.51
CA SER A 75 41.37 -38.08 -21.96
C SER A 75 40.66 -38.63 -23.21
N ASN A 76 39.41 -38.23 -23.47
CA ASN A 76 38.67 -38.65 -24.67
C ASN A 76 37.79 -37.49 -25.21
N TYR A 77 37.09 -37.71 -26.32
CA TYR A 77 36.22 -36.69 -26.93
C TYR A 77 34.97 -36.40 -26.08
N GLU A 78 34.36 -37.42 -25.49
CA GLU A 78 33.14 -37.30 -24.67
C GLU A 78 33.40 -36.49 -23.41
N ASN A 79 34.46 -36.77 -22.65
CA ASN A 79 34.84 -36.03 -21.45
C ASN A 79 35.21 -34.57 -21.75
N ARG A 80 35.75 -34.29 -22.96
CA ARG A 80 36.01 -32.91 -23.42
C ARG A 80 34.72 -32.15 -23.71
N LYS A 81 33.73 -32.83 -24.29
CA LYS A 81 32.40 -32.27 -24.53
C LYS A 81 31.67 -32.02 -23.19
N ASP A 82 31.66 -33.00 -22.29
CA ASP A 82 31.01 -32.87 -20.97
C ASP A 82 31.63 -31.73 -20.15
N ALA A 83 32.95 -31.55 -20.20
CA ALA A 83 33.63 -30.43 -19.54
C ALA A 83 33.28 -29.07 -20.17
N ALA A 84 33.15 -29.01 -21.50
CA ALA A 84 32.72 -27.80 -22.20
C ALA A 84 31.25 -27.47 -21.88
N ASP A 85 30.37 -28.47 -21.86
CA ASP A 85 28.96 -28.33 -21.51
C ASP A 85 28.80 -27.88 -20.04
N PHE A 86 29.58 -28.47 -19.12
CA PHE A 86 29.62 -28.05 -17.72
C PHE A 86 30.12 -26.60 -17.55
N THR A 87 31.21 -26.23 -18.23
CA THR A 87 31.75 -24.86 -18.16
C THR A 87 30.73 -23.85 -18.69
N THR A 88 30.09 -24.17 -19.82
CA THR A 88 29.02 -23.35 -20.40
C THR A 88 27.85 -23.18 -19.43
N CYS A 89 27.47 -24.25 -18.73
CA CYS A 89 26.41 -24.20 -17.71
C CYS A 89 26.77 -23.29 -16.53
N ILE A 90 28.01 -23.39 -16.01
CA ILE A 90 28.49 -22.53 -14.92
C ILE A 90 28.55 -21.05 -15.36
N GLU A 91 29.04 -20.79 -16.57
CA GLU A 91 29.05 -19.44 -17.14
C GLU A 91 27.63 -18.88 -17.27
N GLN A 92 26.68 -19.69 -17.77
CA GLN A 92 25.28 -19.30 -17.87
C GLN A 92 24.69 -18.96 -16.50
N MET A 93 24.84 -19.83 -15.50
CA MET A 93 24.35 -19.57 -14.14
C MET A 93 24.96 -18.30 -13.54
N THR A 94 26.26 -18.08 -13.75
CA THR A 94 26.96 -16.89 -13.26
C THR A 94 26.42 -15.62 -13.90
N ASN A 95 26.17 -15.65 -15.21
CA ASN A 95 25.60 -14.52 -15.96
C ASN A 95 24.15 -14.23 -15.53
N GLU A 96 23.34 -15.26 -15.31
CA GLU A 96 21.96 -15.13 -14.80
C GLU A 96 21.95 -14.50 -13.40
N PHE A 97 22.83 -14.94 -12.50
CA PHE A 97 22.97 -14.36 -11.17
C PHE A 97 23.47 -12.91 -11.22
N SER A 98 24.45 -12.61 -12.08
CA SER A 98 24.92 -11.23 -12.29
C SER A 98 23.77 -10.32 -12.74
N THR A 99 22.99 -10.77 -13.73
CA THR A 99 21.81 -10.03 -14.23
C THR A 99 20.80 -9.80 -13.11
N PHE A 100 20.52 -10.81 -12.28
CA PHE A 100 19.61 -10.67 -11.15
C PHE A 100 20.09 -9.61 -10.14
N ILE A 101 21.37 -9.58 -9.80
CA ILE A 101 21.94 -8.56 -8.92
C ILE A 101 21.85 -7.15 -9.55
N GLU A 102 22.16 -7.04 -10.84
CA GLU A 102 22.01 -5.78 -11.58
C GLU A 102 20.56 -5.29 -11.58
N ASP A 103 19.58 -6.20 -11.71
CA ASP A 103 18.16 -5.88 -11.67
C ASP A 103 17.74 -5.36 -10.30
N ILE A 104 18.19 -5.98 -9.20
CA ILE A 104 17.93 -5.48 -7.84
C ILE A 104 18.52 -4.06 -7.67
N ILE A 105 19.73 -3.84 -8.16
CA ILE A 105 20.36 -2.51 -8.11
C ILE A 105 19.56 -1.51 -8.94
N ARG A 106 19.10 -1.89 -10.14
CA ARG A 106 18.28 -1.05 -11.03
C ARG A 106 16.96 -0.69 -10.38
N VAL A 107 16.30 -1.63 -9.71
CA VAL A 107 15.07 -1.37 -8.95
C VAL A 107 15.30 -0.26 -7.93
N LYS A 108 16.35 -0.42 -7.11
CA LYS A 108 16.64 0.53 -6.03
C LYS A 108 17.06 1.90 -6.52
N LYS A 109 17.89 1.95 -7.57
CA LYS A 109 18.51 3.20 -8.05
C LYS A 109 17.67 3.93 -9.10
N ILE A 110 16.84 3.21 -9.85
CA ILE A 110 16.13 3.76 -11.01
C ILE A 110 14.63 3.61 -10.88
N PHE A 111 14.09 2.40 -10.72
CA PHE A 111 12.63 2.19 -10.76
C PHE A 111 11.95 2.84 -9.55
N MET A 112 12.51 2.68 -8.35
CA MET A 112 11.95 3.27 -7.14
C MET A 112 11.86 4.81 -7.24
N PRO A 113 12.94 5.55 -7.55
CA PRO A 113 12.86 7.00 -7.77
C PRO A 113 11.91 7.41 -8.91
N PHE A 114 11.91 6.67 -10.02
CA PHE A 114 11.00 6.92 -11.14
C PHE A 114 9.53 6.85 -10.70
N VAL A 115 9.16 5.80 -9.98
CA VAL A 115 7.79 5.61 -9.49
C VAL A 115 7.42 6.62 -8.41
N ASP A 116 8.34 6.92 -7.49
CA ASP A 116 8.12 7.94 -6.46
C ASP A 116 7.86 9.33 -7.08
N GLU A 117 8.55 9.69 -8.16
CA GLU A 117 8.33 10.95 -8.88
C GLU A 117 7.00 10.97 -9.64
N LEU A 118 6.60 9.83 -10.23
CA LEU A 118 5.29 9.71 -10.88
C LEU A 118 4.13 9.86 -9.90
N CYS A 119 4.26 9.37 -8.66
CA CYS A 119 3.16 9.33 -7.70
C CYS A 119 2.76 10.75 -7.24
N ASP A 120 1.60 11.22 -7.71
CA ASP A 120 0.94 12.39 -7.12
C ASP A 120 0.06 11.97 -5.95
N HIS A 121 0.18 12.67 -4.82
CA HIS A 121 -0.41 12.18 -3.58
C HIS A 121 -1.94 12.17 -3.54
N ASN A 122 -2.59 12.93 -4.41
CA ASN A 122 -4.03 13.15 -4.41
C ASN A 122 -4.72 12.80 -5.74
N SER A 123 -3.95 12.38 -6.75
CA SER A 123 -4.47 12.08 -8.08
C SER A 123 -3.56 11.11 -8.81
N TYR A 124 -4.10 10.42 -9.81
CA TYR A 124 -3.28 9.61 -10.71
C TYR A 124 -2.48 10.55 -11.64
N PRO A 125 -1.21 10.24 -11.98
CA PRO A 125 -0.41 11.08 -12.86
C PRO A 125 -1.08 11.28 -14.23
N THR A 126 -0.97 12.49 -14.78
CA THR A 126 -1.41 12.75 -16.15
C THR A 126 -0.51 12.04 -17.16
N THR A 127 -1.04 11.74 -18.34
CA THR A 127 -0.24 11.14 -19.43
C THR A 127 1.02 11.95 -19.74
N GLN A 128 0.93 13.28 -19.73
CA GLN A 128 2.08 14.15 -19.95
C GLN A 128 3.14 13.97 -18.86
N LYS A 129 2.73 13.91 -17.59
CA LYS A 129 3.65 13.65 -16.47
C LYS A 129 4.36 12.30 -16.63
N VAL A 130 3.65 11.26 -17.07
CA VAL A 130 4.25 9.94 -17.34
C VAL A 130 5.32 10.04 -18.42
N ILE A 131 5.03 10.70 -19.54
CA ILE A 131 5.97 10.89 -20.65
C ILE A 131 7.20 11.67 -20.19
N ASP A 132 7.01 12.82 -19.55
CA ASP A 132 8.11 13.69 -19.11
C ASP A 132 9.02 12.97 -18.11
N THR A 133 8.42 12.24 -17.17
CA THR A 133 9.18 11.46 -16.17
C THR A 133 9.92 10.31 -16.85
N PHE A 134 9.30 9.58 -17.78
CA PHE A 134 9.98 8.49 -18.49
C PHE A 134 11.19 8.99 -19.28
N GLN A 135 11.06 10.12 -19.98
CA GLN A 135 12.17 10.73 -20.73
C GLN A 135 13.32 11.18 -19.81
N LYS A 136 13.02 11.58 -18.58
CA LYS A 136 14.04 11.95 -17.57
C LYS A 136 14.84 10.74 -17.07
N TYR A 137 14.21 9.57 -16.92
CA TYR A 137 14.85 8.37 -16.36
C TYR A 137 15.31 7.38 -17.45
N ILE A 138 16.45 7.66 -18.08
CA ILE A 138 17.05 6.85 -19.16
C ILE A 138 17.31 5.39 -18.75
N GLY A 139 17.48 5.12 -17.44
CA GLY A 139 17.75 3.77 -16.92
C GLY A 139 16.52 2.89 -16.72
N VAL A 140 15.29 3.36 -17.01
CA VAL A 140 14.08 2.54 -16.94
C VAL A 140 14.05 1.64 -18.17
N ILE A 141 14.81 0.56 -18.12
CA ILE A 141 14.98 -0.40 -19.20
C ILE A 141 14.77 -1.83 -18.70
N SER A 142 14.27 -2.68 -19.60
CA SER A 142 14.19 -4.12 -19.41
C SER A 142 15.58 -4.76 -19.55
N SER A 143 15.88 -5.74 -18.71
CA SER A 143 16.99 -6.68 -18.91
C SER A 143 16.42 -7.98 -19.48
N GLY A 144 16.74 -8.36 -20.71
CA GLY A 144 16.20 -9.61 -21.29
C GLY A 144 14.79 -9.48 -21.90
N SER A 145 14.14 -10.61 -22.12
CA SER A 145 12.96 -10.73 -22.99
C SER A 145 11.72 -11.28 -22.27
N MET A 146 10.57 -11.07 -22.92
CA MET A 146 9.25 -11.56 -22.51
C MET A 146 8.63 -12.30 -23.70
N CYS A 147 8.02 -13.45 -23.43
CA CYS A 147 7.23 -14.21 -24.38
C CYS A 147 5.80 -14.36 -23.86
N MET A 148 4.82 -14.10 -24.73
CA MET A 148 3.40 -14.26 -24.43
C MET A 148 2.86 -15.53 -25.11
N GLY A 149 2.01 -16.26 -24.40
CA GLY A 149 1.27 -17.43 -24.90
C GLY A 149 -0.09 -17.53 -24.22
N HIS A 150 -0.76 -18.67 -24.39
CA HIS A 150 -2.03 -18.95 -23.74
C HIS A 150 -2.03 -20.37 -23.17
N THR A 151 -2.64 -20.56 -22.00
CA THR A 151 -2.85 -21.86 -21.37
C THR A 151 -4.28 -21.94 -20.82
N VAL A 152 -4.86 -23.13 -20.79
CA VAL A 152 -6.15 -23.36 -20.13
C VAL A 152 -5.89 -23.77 -18.68
N ILE A 153 -6.54 -23.09 -17.74
CA ILE A 153 -6.50 -23.43 -16.32
C ILE A 153 -7.87 -24.01 -15.93
N GLU A 154 -7.85 -25.20 -15.35
CA GLU A 154 -9.05 -25.84 -14.82
C GLU A 154 -9.41 -25.23 -13.46
N THR A 155 -10.64 -24.73 -13.34
CA THR A 155 -11.17 -24.17 -12.09
C THR A 155 -12.42 -24.93 -11.64
N LYS A 156 -12.87 -24.69 -10.41
CA LYS A 156 -14.14 -25.25 -9.90
C LYS A 156 -15.36 -24.86 -10.74
N LYS A 157 -15.31 -23.72 -11.44
CA LYS A 157 -16.38 -23.18 -12.28
C LYS A 157 -16.23 -23.59 -13.76
N GLY A 158 -15.17 -24.32 -14.12
CA GLY A 158 -14.85 -24.77 -15.47
C GLY A 158 -13.49 -24.28 -15.98
N PRO A 159 -13.09 -24.70 -17.19
CA PRO A 159 -11.83 -24.28 -17.80
C PRO A 159 -11.86 -22.81 -18.21
N ILE A 160 -10.78 -22.09 -17.92
CA ILE A 160 -10.58 -20.68 -18.31
C ILE A 160 -9.35 -20.58 -19.20
N LEU A 161 -9.49 -19.91 -20.34
CA LEU A 161 -8.35 -19.56 -21.19
C LEU A 161 -7.61 -18.37 -20.58
N CYS A 162 -6.35 -18.54 -20.23
CA CYS A 162 -5.52 -17.52 -19.61
C CYS A 162 -4.32 -17.16 -20.49
N GLU A 163 -3.97 -15.87 -20.52
CA GLU A 163 -2.68 -15.42 -21.05
C GLU A 163 -1.55 -15.92 -20.13
N THR A 164 -0.42 -16.29 -20.73
CA THR A 164 0.78 -16.72 -20.00
C THR A 164 1.96 -15.90 -20.44
N TYR A 165 2.68 -15.36 -19.47
CA TYR A 165 3.88 -14.56 -19.70
C TYR A 165 5.09 -15.32 -19.16
N ARG A 166 6.16 -15.40 -19.96
CA ARG A 166 7.46 -15.96 -19.55
C ARG A 166 8.52 -14.90 -19.70
N PHE A 167 9.34 -14.73 -18.67
CA PHE A 167 10.39 -13.72 -18.61
C PHE A 167 11.74 -14.40 -18.45
N THR A 168 12.77 -13.85 -19.08
CA THR A 168 14.15 -14.38 -18.96
C THR A 168 14.93 -13.73 -17.82
N SER A 169 14.35 -12.76 -17.11
CA SER A 169 14.98 -12.09 -15.97
C SER A 169 13.93 -11.46 -15.05
N LEU A 170 14.39 -11.05 -13.86
CA LEU A 170 13.59 -10.24 -12.95
C LEU A 170 13.29 -8.85 -13.53
N GLY A 171 14.27 -8.20 -14.17
CA GLY A 171 14.11 -6.85 -14.70
C GLY A 171 13.12 -6.78 -15.86
N ALA A 172 13.03 -7.80 -16.71
CA ALA A 172 12.00 -7.89 -17.75
C ALA A 172 10.60 -8.01 -17.15
N PHE A 173 10.45 -8.87 -16.13
CA PHE A 173 9.19 -9.00 -15.39
C PHE A 173 8.78 -7.68 -14.74
N LEU A 174 9.67 -7.06 -13.97
CA LEU A 174 9.37 -5.82 -13.26
C LEU A 174 9.12 -4.64 -14.20
N TYR A 175 9.83 -4.56 -15.33
CA TYR A 175 9.57 -3.55 -16.36
C TYR A 175 8.16 -3.73 -16.92
N PHE A 176 7.82 -4.94 -17.36
CA PHE A 176 6.49 -5.24 -17.89
C PHE A 176 5.38 -4.94 -16.88
N GLU A 177 5.51 -5.45 -15.65
CA GLU A 177 4.53 -5.27 -14.58
C GLU A 177 4.32 -3.79 -14.23
N LEU A 178 5.40 -3.01 -14.17
CA LEU A 178 5.33 -1.58 -13.91
C LEU A 178 4.52 -0.84 -14.97
N PHE A 179 4.80 -1.08 -16.25
CA PHE A 179 4.07 -0.40 -17.33
C PHE A 179 2.64 -0.92 -17.47
N LYS A 180 2.38 -2.20 -17.18
CA LYS A 180 1.02 -2.73 -17.07
C LYS A 180 0.23 -2.08 -15.95
N CYS A 181 0.84 -1.90 -14.79
CA CYS A 181 0.24 -1.12 -13.71
C CYS A 181 -0.11 0.29 -14.19
N ILE A 182 0.82 0.97 -14.88
CA ILE A 182 0.59 2.34 -15.36
C ILE A 182 -0.56 2.40 -16.37
N GLU A 183 -0.62 1.45 -17.31
CA GLU A 183 -1.71 1.30 -18.30
C GLU A 183 -3.07 1.13 -17.62
N GLU A 184 -3.13 0.27 -16.60
CA GLU A 184 -4.36 -0.07 -15.90
C GLU A 184 -4.72 0.88 -14.73
N LYS A 185 -3.99 1.99 -14.60
CA LYS A 185 -4.17 3.00 -13.54
C LYS A 185 -3.97 2.46 -12.13
N PHE A 186 -2.93 1.64 -11.99
CA PHE A 186 -2.34 1.22 -10.74
C PHE A 186 -0.97 1.88 -10.56
N MET A 187 -0.63 2.24 -9.33
CA MET A 187 0.67 2.81 -9.01
C MET A 187 1.32 2.05 -7.86
N PRO A 188 2.54 1.51 -8.03
CA PRO A 188 3.34 1.09 -6.90
C PRO A 188 3.67 2.33 -6.06
N VAL A 189 3.46 2.26 -4.75
CA VAL A 189 3.75 3.38 -3.83
C VAL A 189 4.31 2.86 -2.52
N LYS A 190 5.09 3.69 -1.84
CA LYS A 190 5.66 3.36 -0.54
C LYS A 190 4.69 3.69 0.59
N CYS A 191 4.37 2.72 1.45
CA CYS A 191 3.51 2.94 2.61
C CYS A 191 4.18 3.91 3.60
N ARG A 192 3.48 4.99 3.96
CA ARG A 192 3.99 6.00 4.92
C ARG A 192 4.10 5.50 6.36
N ASN A 193 3.37 4.44 6.72
CA ASN A 193 3.43 3.87 8.07
C ASN A 193 4.53 2.80 8.20
N CYS A 194 4.57 1.79 7.32
CA CYS A 194 5.51 0.66 7.44
C CYS A 194 6.69 0.70 6.46
N GLY A 195 6.74 1.68 5.57
CA GLY A 195 7.82 1.84 4.58
C GLY A 195 7.85 0.80 3.46
N ARG A 196 6.97 -0.21 3.49
CA ARG A 196 6.90 -1.26 2.46
C ARG A 196 6.11 -0.78 1.23
N TRP A 197 6.56 -1.19 0.05
CA TRP A 197 5.87 -0.94 -1.21
C TRP A 197 4.56 -1.72 -1.30
N PHE A 198 3.55 -1.15 -1.97
CA PHE A 198 2.28 -1.81 -2.30
C PHE A 198 1.67 -1.15 -3.54
N ILE A 199 0.69 -1.80 -4.17
CA ILE A 199 0.01 -1.27 -5.34
C ILE A 199 -1.23 -0.49 -4.90
N MET A 200 -1.32 0.78 -5.32
CA MET A 200 -2.45 1.67 -5.10
C MET A 200 -3.33 1.73 -6.35
N LYS A 201 -4.64 1.49 -6.17
CA LYS A 201 -5.66 1.66 -7.23
C LYS A 201 -6.02 3.14 -7.37
N HIS A 202 -6.22 3.62 -8.60
CA HIS A 202 -6.65 5.01 -8.85
C HIS A 202 -7.95 5.44 -8.15
N THR A 203 -8.84 4.50 -7.80
CA THR A 203 -10.09 4.82 -7.07
C THR A 203 -9.87 5.04 -5.57
N THR A 204 -8.71 4.63 -5.04
CA THR A 204 -8.42 4.67 -3.60
C THR A 204 -7.05 5.28 -3.37
N PHE A 205 -6.97 6.61 -3.42
CA PHE A 205 -5.76 7.38 -3.12
C PHE A 205 -5.42 7.30 -1.62
N SER A 206 -4.73 6.24 -1.22
CA SER A 206 -4.24 6.04 0.14
C SER A 206 -2.77 5.68 0.08
N HIS A 207 -1.92 6.44 0.78
CA HIS A 207 -0.48 6.13 0.96
C HIS A 207 -0.22 5.11 2.07
N TYR A 208 -1.27 4.41 2.50
CA TYR A 208 -1.22 3.43 3.57
C TYR A 208 -1.77 2.10 3.08
N CYS A 209 -0.94 1.06 3.18
CA CYS A 209 -1.31 -0.30 2.77
C CYS A 209 -2.30 -0.94 3.76
N LYS A 210 -2.93 -2.05 3.34
CA LYS A 210 -3.86 -2.82 4.19
C LYS A 210 -3.16 -3.87 5.07
N ARG A 211 -1.83 -3.86 5.17
CA ARG A 211 -1.10 -4.81 6.02
C ARG A 211 -1.41 -4.55 7.50
N LEU A 212 -1.62 -5.63 8.25
CA LEU A 212 -1.81 -5.60 9.70
C LEU A 212 -0.53 -5.12 10.39
N VAL A 213 -0.72 -4.25 11.39
CA VAL A 213 0.33 -3.66 12.24
C VAL A 213 0.17 -4.12 13.68
N SER A 214 -1.07 -4.32 14.12
CA SER A 214 -1.43 -4.91 15.41
C SER A 214 -2.39 -6.05 15.18
N SER A 215 -2.24 -7.13 15.94
CA SER A 215 -3.15 -8.29 15.94
C SER A 215 -4.27 -8.16 16.98
N ASN A 216 -4.09 -7.35 18.04
CA ASN A 216 -5.10 -7.20 19.09
C ASN A 216 -5.18 -5.76 19.66
N PRO A 217 -6.21 -4.96 19.32
CA PRO A 217 -7.17 -5.24 18.26
C PRO A 217 -6.49 -5.24 16.87
N PRO A 218 -7.04 -5.94 15.88
CA PRO A 218 -6.52 -5.95 14.53
C PRO A 218 -6.58 -4.54 13.95
N LYS A 219 -5.42 -3.99 13.55
CA LYS A 219 -5.32 -2.67 12.91
C LYS A 219 -4.37 -2.71 11.75
N THR A 220 -4.80 -2.20 10.60
CA THR A 220 -3.95 -2.05 9.42
C THR A 220 -3.16 -0.74 9.46
N CYS A 221 -2.17 -0.59 8.56
CA CYS A 221 -1.48 0.69 8.38
C CYS A 221 -2.45 1.82 8.03
N ARG A 222 -3.53 1.51 7.31
CA ARG A 222 -4.56 2.48 6.92
C ARG A 222 -5.39 2.92 8.12
N ASP A 223 -5.82 2.00 8.97
CA ASP A 223 -6.62 2.32 10.17
C ASP A 223 -5.83 3.15 11.18
N ASN A 224 -4.54 2.83 11.31
CA ASN A 224 -3.62 3.60 12.16
C ASN A 224 -3.49 5.05 11.66
N ALA A 225 -3.34 5.24 10.34
CA ALA A 225 -3.25 6.56 9.75
C ALA A 225 -4.55 7.37 9.88
N MET A 226 -5.71 6.74 9.69
CA MET A 226 -7.01 7.39 9.90
C MET A 226 -7.15 7.84 11.35
N SER A 227 -6.75 6.99 12.31
CA SER A 227 -6.75 7.34 13.74
C SER A 227 -5.83 8.51 14.07
N HIS A 228 -4.64 8.56 13.45
CA HIS A 228 -3.68 9.65 13.63
C HIS A 228 -4.19 10.96 13.03
N ASN A 229 -4.61 10.94 11.76
CA ASN A 229 -5.15 12.09 11.06
C ASN A 229 -6.39 12.65 11.76
N PHE A 230 -7.25 11.78 12.32
CA PHE A 230 -8.40 12.20 13.12
C PHE A 230 -7.95 12.95 14.39
N LYS A 231 -6.97 12.41 15.14
CA LYS A 231 -6.40 13.08 16.31
C LYS A 231 -5.73 14.40 15.95
N GLU A 232 -5.03 14.47 14.82
CA GLU A 232 -4.40 15.71 14.34
C GLU A 232 -5.44 16.75 13.90
N LYS A 233 -6.49 16.34 13.17
CA LYS A 233 -7.60 17.23 12.82
C LYS A 233 -8.30 17.78 14.06
N ILE A 234 -8.50 16.95 15.09
CA ILE A 234 -9.03 17.40 16.37
C ILE A 234 -8.09 18.39 17.06
N LYS A 235 -6.78 18.17 17.01
CA LYS A 235 -5.78 19.12 17.56
C LYS A 235 -5.70 20.43 16.74
N SER A 236 -5.96 20.38 15.43
CA SER A 236 -5.93 21.55 14.56
C SER A 236 -7.19 22.41 14.65
N ASP A 237 -8.25 21.93 15.32
CA ASP A 237 -9.44 22.71 15.64
C ASP A 237 -9.49 22.98 17.16
N PRO A 238 -8.94 24.12 17.61
CA PRO A 238 -8.93 24.47 19.03
C PRO A 238 -10.35 24.56 19.61
N VAL A 239 -11.35 24.95 18.82
CA VAL A 239 -12.75 25.12 19.25
C VAL A 239 -13.33 23.76 19.58
N TRP A 240 -13.13 22.79 18.70
CA TRP A 240 -13.56 21.42 18.92
C TRP A 240 -12.84 20.73 20.08
N GLU A 241 -11.56 21.02 20.31
CA GLU A 241 -10.82 20.47 21.46
C GLU A 241 -11.42 20.95 22.79
N ILE A 242 -11.73 22.24 22.89
CA ILE A 242 -12.33 22.84 24.08
C ILE A 242 -13.74 22.28 24.33
N TYR A 243 -14.56 22.14 23.29
CA TYR A 243 -15.88 21.51 23.36
C TYR A 243 -15.81 20.07 23.90
N ASN A 244 -14.97 19.22 23.30
CA ASN A 244 -14.85 17.82 23.68
C ASN A 244 -14.38 17.64 25.13
N ARG A 245 -13.51 18.53 25.61
CA ARG A 245 -13.04 18.53 26.99
C ARG A 245 -14.19 18.83 27.96
N ALA A 246 -14.99 19.85 27.68
CA ALA A 246 -16.15 20.21 28.49
C ALA A 246 -17.23 19.11 28.46
N TYR A 247 -17.52 18.56 27.28
CA TYR A 247 -18.47 17.45 27.10
C TYR A 247 -18.12 16.24 27.97
N LYS A 248 -16.86 15.78 27.93
CA LYS A 248 -16.40 14.66 28.77
C LYS A 248 -16.55 14.95 30.26
N GLN A 249 -16.31 16.19 30.69
CA GLN A 249 -16.47 16.61 32.08
C GLN A 249 -17.94 16.60 32.52
N HIS A 250 -18.84 17.16 31.71
CA HIS A 250 -20.28 17.19 32.00
C HIS A 250 -20.91 15.80 31.93
N TYR A 251 -20.52 14.99 30.94
CA TYR A 251 -20.97 13.60 30.83
C TYR A 251 -20.54 12.76 32.04
N ALA A 252 -19.31 12.94 32.53
CA ALA A 252 -18.86 12.29 33.76
C ALA A 252 -19.67 12.73 35.00
N ARG A 253 -20.12 13.99 35.07
CA ARG A 253 -21.02 14.48 36.14
C ARG A 253 -22.41 13.86 36.02
N TYR A 254 -22.94 13.79 34.80
CA TYR A 254 -24.21 13.13 34.49
C TYR A 254 -24.19 11.64 34.88
N MET A 255 -23.16 10.90 34.47
CA MET A 255 -22.97 9.48 34.82
C MET A 255 -22.83 9.27 36.33
N LYS A 256 -22.16 10.19 37.04
CA LYS A 256 -22.06 10.18 38.51
C LYS A 256 -23.31 10.70 39.22
N LYS A 257 -24.42 10.94 38.49
CA LYS A 257 -25.69 11.49 39.00
C LYS A 257 -25.54 12.82 39.75
N LYS A 258 -24.48 13.59 39.45
CA LYS A 258 -24.22 14.95 39.97
C LYS A 258 -24.82 16.05 39.08
N MET A 259 -25.52 15.63 38.03
CA MET A 259 -26.20 16.47 37.04
C MET A 259 -27.40 15.66 36.53
N SER A 260 -28.58 16.27 36.45
CA SER A 260 -29.77 15.59 35.92
C SER A 260 -29.67 15.47 34.39
N LYS A 261 -30.53 14.61 33.80
CA LYS A 261 -30.65 14.51 32.35
C LYS A 261 -31.07 15.84 31.71
N SER A 262 -31.98 16.59 32.36
CA SER A 262 -32.44 17.89 31.87
C SER A 262 -31.32 18.93 31.89
N GLN A 263 -30.55 19.00 32.98
CA GLN A 263 -29.41 19.91 33.10
C GLN A 263 -28.31 19.58 32.08
N PHE A 264 -28.08 18.30 31.80
CA PHE A 264 -27.12 17.89 30.77
C PHE A 264 -27.60 18.26 29.36
N ALA A 265 -28.90 18.11 29.07
CA ALA A 265 -29.48 18.49 27.78
C ALA A 265 -29.44 20.01 27.57
N GLU A 266 -29.82 20.79 28.58
CA GLU A 266 -29.79 22.26 28.56
C GLU A 266 -28.35 22.78 28.37
N TRP A 267 -27.38 22.20 29.09
CA TRP A 267 -25.97 22.48 28.86
C TRP A 267 -25.52 22.09 27.44
N GLY A 268 -26.00 20.96 26.90
CA GLY A 268 -25.69 20.51 25.54
C GLY A 268 -26.14 21.50 24.48
N GLU A 269 -27.38 22.00 24.56
CA GLU A 269 -27.92 23.04 23.68
C GLU A 269 -27.09 24.34 23.77
N TYR A 270 -26.77 24.76 25.00
CA TYR A 270 -25.93 25.93 25.24
C TYR A 270 -24.51 25.78 24.66
N ALA A 271 -23.89 24.61 24.85
CA ALA A 271 -22.55 24.32 24.36
C ALA A 271 -22.46 24.30 22.84
N ILE A 272 -23.52 23.85 22.14
CA ILE A 272 -23.62 23.91 20.67
C ILE A 272 -23.64 25.37 20.20
N GLN A 273 -24.43 26.24 20.82
CA GLN A 273 -24.49 27.66 20.47
C GLN A 273 -23.15 28.37 20.68
N LEU A 274 -22.48 28.10 21.80
CA LEU A 274 -21.16 28.67 22.07
C LEU A 274 -20.11 28.18 21.07
N ARG A 275 -20.15 26.90 20.70
CA ARG A 275 -19.26 26.32 19.69
C ARG A 275 -19.44 27.00 18.34
N GLN A 276 -20.69 27.25 17.94
CA GLN A 276 -20.98 27.93 16.68
C GLN A 276 -20.41 29.35 16.66
N LYS A 277 -20.67 30.14 17.71
CA LYS A 277 -20.12 31.50 17.84
C LYS A 277 -18.59 31.53 17.82
N ALA A 278 -17.94 30.56 18.47
CA ALA A 278 -16.49 30.45 18.44
C ALA A 278 -15.95 30.04 17.06
N ALA A 279 -16.67 29.16 16.33
CA ALA A 279 -16.31 28.76 14.97
C ALA A 279 -16.48 29.92 13.96
N ASP A 280 -17.51 30.76 14.14
CA ASP A 280 -17.79 31.93 13.31
C ASP A 280 -16.89 33.14 13.64
N GLY A 281 -16.03 33.02 14.67
CA GLY A 281 -15.14 34.09 15.12
C GLY A 281 -15.84 35.21 15.90
N GLU A 282 -17.11 35.03 16.27
CA GLU A 282 -17.89 35.97 17.08
C GLU A 282 -17.54 35.91 18.57
N LEU A 283 -16.84 34.86 18.99
CA LEU A 283 -16.46 34.63 20.38
C LEU A 283 -14.96 34.34 20.48
N GLU A 284 -14.25 35.22 21.19
CA GLU A 284 -12.83 35.05 21.48
C GLU A 284 -12.55 33.77 22.26
N MET A 285 -11.40 33.16 21.96
CA MET A 285 -11.15 31.77 22.37
C MET A 285 -11.07 31.58 23.89
N GLU A 286 -10.53 32.58 24.58
CA GLU A 286 -10.43 32.62 26.04
C GLU A 286 -11.78 32.82 26.72
N GLU A 287 -12.71 33.50 26.05
CA GLU A 287 -14.07 33.69 26.52
C GLU A 287 -14.91 32.43 26.30
N TYR A 288 -14.77 31.81 25.12
CA TYR A 288 -15.35 30.49 24.83
C TYR A 288 -14.94 29.44 25.88
N GLN A 289 -13.64 29.36 26.20
CA GLN A 289 -13.13 28.41 27.18
C GLN A 289 -13.67 28.64 28.61
N ARG A 290 -14.03 29.88 28.97
CA ARG A 290 -14.64 30.21 30.26
C ARG A 290 -16.11 29.82 30.28
N LEU A 291 -16.86 30.19 29.24
CA LEU A 291 -18.30 29.99 29.17
C LEU A 291 -18.70 28.51 29.07
N ILE A 292 -17.96 27.71 28.32
CA ILE A 292 -18.33 26.30 28.07
C ILE A 292 -18.14 25.37 29.29
N LYS A 293 -17.38 25.81 30.30
CA LYS A 293 -17.12 25.04 31.54
C LYS A 293 -18.22 25.19 32.60
N ILE A 294 -19.15 26.13 32.39
CA ILE A 294 -20.29 26.42 33.27
C ILE A 294 -21.32 25.29 33.11
#